data_AF-A0A0X1TLI2-F1
#
_entry.id   AF-A0A0X1TLI2-F1
#
_cell.length_a   1.000
_cell.length_b   1.000
_cell.length_c   1.000
_cell.angle_alpha   90.00
_cell.angle_beta   90.00
_cell.angle_gamma   90.00
#
_symmetry.space_group_name_H-M   'P 1'
#
loop_
_entity.id
_entity.type
_entity.pdbx_description
1 polymer ?
#
loop_
_entity_poly.entity_id
_entity_poly.type
_entity_poly.pdbx_seq_one_letter_code
_entity_poly.pdbx_strand_id
1 'polypeptide(L)'
;MTKELNNTDNKSSMKKRFRRNNQQMKQIKEEVVDLLLESLTTGTNVTIKELQNIYNKYGLSDATIHNDRNKLGIECIQKGKDSIYVLNGTQQSRLLAKKIANQLKYFKIYHPISYKNELNLPFQFDDLTLYKFYLAPLGENKVEDIERFKLSLLDYLNSVNNLYGDSTLSEDLFDYFFNITDTKNSICFEFTNQSELLDFLKLINYLSTIDLSVKTKKSISIYRIKKRKY
;
A
#
# COMPACT_ATOMS: atom_id res chain seq x y z
N MET A 1 46.09 25.72 -56.74
CA MET A 1 46.82 25.61 -55.46
C MET A 1 46.05 26.38 -54.40
N THR A 2 45.27 25.69 -53.58
CA THR A 2 44.60 26.27 -52.41
C THR A 2 44.70 25.25 -51.29
N LYS A 3 45.27 25.72 -50.17
CA LYS A 3 45.64 24.95 -48.99
C LYS A 3 44.41 24.47 -48.23
N GLU A 4 44.47 23.22 -47.78
CA GLU A 4 43.71 22.72 -46.64
C GLU A 4 44.09 23.49 -45.37
N LEU A 5 43.10 23.78 -44.54
CA LEU A 5 43.30 24.02 -43.11
C LEU A 5 42.09 23.46 -42.37
N ASN A 6 42.38 22.40 -41.62
CA ASN A 6 41.51 21.70 -40.69
C ASN A 6 40.82 22.68 -39.73
N ASN A 7 39.54 22.41 -39.43
CA ASN A 7 39.00 22.73 -38.12
C ASN A 7 38.16 21.56 -37.63
N THR A 8 38.75 20.87 -36.65
CA THR A 8 38.25 19.79 -35.83
C THR A 8 37.07 20.21 -34.97
N ASP A 9 36.10 19.30 -34.89
CA ASP A 9 35.28 18.94 -33.73
C ASP A 9 35.09 19.94 -32.59
N ASN A 10 33.84 20.33 -32.40
CA ASN A 10 33.25 20.40 -31.06
C ASN A 10 31.73 20.20 -31.13
N LYS A 11 31.29 19.01 -31.56
CA LYS A 11 29.98 18.52 -31.14
C LYS A 11 30.13 18.05 -29.70
N SER A 12 29.86 18.95 -28.76
CA SER A 12 29.68 18.59 -27.36
C SER A 12 28.64 17.47 -27.30
N SER A 13 29.10 16.30 -26.86
CA SER A 13 28.24 15.16 -26.59
C SER A 13 27.36 15.53 -25.39
N MET A 14 26.22 16.16 -25.66
CA MET A 14 25.12 16.18 -24.70
C MET A 14 24.80 14.73 -24.38
N LYS A 15 25.31 14.24 -23.24
CA LYS A 15 24.85 12.99 -22.62
C LYS A 15 23.33 13.09 -22.59
N LYS A 16 22.66 12.32 -23.45
CA LYS A 16 21.21 12.16 -23.42
C LYS A 16 20.87 11.80 -21.98
N ARG A 17 20.18 12.71 -21.27
CA ARG A 17 19.66 12.42 -19.93
C ARG A 17 18.85 11.14 -20.07
N PHE A 18 19.23 10.10 -19.33
CA PHE A 18 18.44 8.88 -19.23
C PHE A 18 17.01 9.30 -18.86
N ARG A 19 16.07 9.13 -19.80
CA ARG A 19 14.65 9.28 -19.50
C ARG A 19 14.34 8.15 -18.53
N ARG A 20 14.14 8.51 -17.26
CA ARG A 20 13.86 7.57 -16.16
C ARG A 20 12.73 6.64 -16.61
N ASN A 21 12.88 5.34 -16.38
CA ASN A 21 11.75 4.44 -16.55
C ASN A 21 10.78 4.70 -15.38
N ASN A 22 9.54 5.11 -15.65
CA ASN A 22 8.53 5.40 -14.63
C ASN A 22 8.37 4.24 -13.63
N GLN A 23 8.63 3.01 -14.08
CA GLN A 23 8.61 1.81 -13.26
C GLN A 23 9.72 1.77 -12.20
N GLN A 24 10.96 2.17 -12.53
CA GLN A 24 12.06 2.22 -11.57
C GLN A 24 11.79 3.23 -10.47
N MET A 25 11.28 4.42 -10.83
CA MET A 25 10.91 5.42 -9.82
C MET A 25 9.77 4.93 -8.92
N LYS A 26 8.84 4.15 -9.44
CA LYS A 26 7.80 3.53 -8.61
C LYS A 26 8.41 2.55 -7.60
N GLN A 27 9.32 1.68 -8.03
CA GLN A 27 9.99 0.70 -7.16
C GLN A 27 10.80 1.39 -6.04
N ILE A 28 11.54 2.45 -6.38
CA ILE A 28 12.31 3.23 -5.40
C ILE A 28 11.40 3.85 -4.34
N LYS A 29 10.27 4.44 -4.76
CA LYS A 29 9.29 5.00 -3.82
C LYS A 29 8.75 3.94 -2.88
N GLU A 30 8.39 2.77 -3.42
CA GLU A 30 7.89 1.66 -2.62
C GLU A 30 8.93 1.17 -1.61
N GLU A 31 10.19 0.96 -2.01
CA GLU A 31 11.27 0.58 -1.09
C GLU A 31 11.51 1.62 0.01
N VAL A 32 11.48 2.91 -0.32
CA VAL A 32 11.68 3.99 0.65
C VAL A 32 10.53 4.05 1.66
N VAL A 33 9.29 3.96 1.20
CA VAL A 33 8.12 3.98 2.08
C VAL A 33 8.08 2.71 2.93
N ASP A 34 8.34 1.53 2.36
CA ASP A 34 8.42 0.26 3.10
C ASP A 34 9.47 0.36 4.23
N LEU A 35 10.68 0.88 3.94
CA LEU A 35 11.74 1.08 4.94
C LEU A 35 11.29 2.01 6.09
N LEU A 36 10.66 3.14 5.77
CA LEU A 36 10.19 4.10 6.77
C LEU A 36 9.06 3.53 7.64
N LEU A 37 8.15 2.74 7.05
CA LEU A 37 7.09 2.06 7.80
C LEU A 37 7.61 0.92 8.68
N GLU A 38 8.64 0.21 8.24
CA GLU A 38 9.31 -0.82 9.03
C GLU A 38 10.00 -0.21 10.26
N SER A 39 10.72 0.89 10.07
CA SER A 39 11.41 1.62 11.15
C SER A 39 10.44 2.06 12.26
N LEU A 40 9.21 2.43 11.88
CA LEU A 40 8.15 2.76 12.80
C LEU A 40 7.68 1.57 13.65
N THR A 41 7.77 0.36 13.11
CA THR A 41 7.34 -0.88 13.78
C THR A 41 8.43 -1.42 14.69
N THR A 42 9.68 -1.39 14.22
CA THR A 42 10.85 -1.87 14.96
C THR A 42 11.40 -0.85 15.95
N GLY A 43 10.92 0.40 15.90
CA GLY A 43 11.42 1.50 16.73
C GLY A 43 12.80 2.00 16.31
N THR A 44 13.27 1.62 15.13
CA THR A 44 14.55 2.08 14.57
C THR A 44 14.37 3.42 13.84
N ASN A 45 15.44 4.21 13.77
CA ASN A 45 15.45 5.43 12.98
C ASN A 45 16.05 5.13 11.62
N VAL A 46 15.44 5.67 10.56
CA VAL A 46 16.05 5.65 9.22
C VAL A 46 17.05 6.79 9.11
N THR A 47 18.25 6.47 8.66
CA THR A 47 19.36 7.39 8.39
C THR A 47 19.43 7.75 6.90
N ILE A 48 20.17 8.82 6.58
CA ILE A 48 20.43 9.17 5.18
C ILE A 48 21.18 8.07 4.43
N LYS A 49 22.05 7.32 5.12
CA LYS A 49 22.85 6.25 4.51
C LYS A 49 21.95 5.10 4.02
N GLU A 50 20.90 4.76 4.77
CA GLU A 50 19.95 3.73 4.37
C GLU A 50 19.12 4.18 3.17
N LEU A 51 18.71 5.45 3.12
CA LEU A 51 18.08 6.03 1.94
C LEU A 51 19.04 6.01 0.74
N GLN A 52 20.29 6.42 0.92
CA GLN A 52 21.31 6.38 -0.13
C GLN A 52 21.52 4.96 -0.67
N ASN A 53 21.54 3.95 0.20
CA ASN A 53 21.66 2.56 -0.24
C ASN A 53 20.55 2.17 -1.20
N ILE A 54 19.29 2.57 -0.95
CA ILE A 54 18.19 2.30 -1.89
C ILE A 54 18.44 2.99 -3.22
N TYR A 55 18.74 4.30 -3.23
CA TYR A 55 18.91 5.05 -4.48
C TYR A 55 20.15 4.60 -5.28
N ASN A 56 21.21 4.20 -4.59
CA ASN A 56 22.44 3.68 -5.20
C ASN A 56 22.22 2.36 -5.94
N LYS A 57 21.32 1.47 -5.47
CA LYS A 57 20.92 0.25 -6.21
C LYS A 57 20.44 0.55 -7.63
N TYR A 58 19.88 1.75 -7.83
CA TYR A 58 19.32 2.20 -9.11
C TYR A 58 20.21 3.26 -9.80
N GLY A 59 21.44 3.49 -9.31
CA GLY A 59 22.39 4.44 -9.90
C GLY A 59 21.99 5.92 -9.75
N LEU A 60 21.21 6.26 -8.73
CA LEU A 60 20.75 7.64 -8.48
C LEU A 60 21.60 8.36 -7.43
N SER A 61 21.75 9.67 -7.60
CA SER A 61 22.54 10.54 -6.71
C SER A 61 21.72 11.18 -5.59
N ASP A 62 22.42 11.72 -4.59
CA ASP A 62 21.87 12.42 -3.42
C ASP A 62 20.88 13.56 -3.75
N ALA A 63 21.13 14.31 -4.83
CA ALA A 63 20.23 15.38 -5.27
C ALA A 63 18.83 14.85 -5.64
N THR A 64 18.72 13.57 -6.03
CA THR A 64 17.45 12.92 -6.32
C THR A 64 16.70 12.59 -5.04
N ILE A 65 17.42 12.14 -4.00
CA ILE A 65 16.85 11.85 -2.67
C ILE A 65 16.17 13.09 -2.11
N HIS A 66 16.84 14.26 -2.15
CA HIS A 66 16.26 15.49 -1.60
C HIS A 66 14.93 15.87 -2.28
N ASN A 67 14.88 15.81 -3.60
CA ASN A 67 13.67 16.14 -4.37
C ASN A 67 12.53 15.13 -4.15
N ASP A 68 12.85 13.85 -4.08
CA ASP A 68 11.85 12.80 -3.92
C ASP A 68 11.31 12.77 -2.49
N ARG A 69 12.13 13.09 -1.49
CA ARG A 69 11.69 13.25 -0.10
C ARG A 69 10.53 14.23 0.05
N ASN A 70 10.63 15.42 -0.55
CA ASN A 70 9.57 16.42 -0.47
C ASN A 70 8.28 15.92 -1.13
N LYS A 71 8.40 15.20 -2.26
CA LYS A 71 7.24 14.62 -2.97
C LYS A 71 6.58 13.48 -2.21
N LEU A 72 7.35 12.73 -1.42
CA LEU A 72 6.89 11.61 -0.61
C LEU A 72 6.47 12.03 0.81
N GLY A 73 6.56 13.32 1.15
CA GLY A 73 6.26 13.79 2.50
C GLY A 73 7.23 13.24 3.55
N ILE A 74 8.50 13.07 3.21
CA ILE A 74 9.53 12.56 4.12
C ILE A 74 10.22 13.73 4.84
N GLU A 75 9.93 13.88 6.12
CA GLU A 75 10.58 14.86 6.99
C GLU A 75 11.94 14.37 7.47
N CYS A 76 12.87 15.30 7.63
CA CYS A 76 14.12 15.07 8.35
C CYS A 76 14.01 15.78 9.69
N ILE A 77 14.13 15.02 10.78
CA ILE A 77 14.11 15.52 12.14
C ILE A 77 15.52 15.39 12.71
N GLN A 78 16.02 16.43 13.37
CA GLN A 78 17.28 16.32 14.11
C GLN A 78 17.05 15.64 15.47
N LYS A 79 17.85 14.61 15.74
CA LYS A 79 17.87 13.91 17.02
C LYS A 79 19.31 13.89 17.54
N GLY A 80 19.68 14.94 18.26
CA GLY A 80 21.07 15.18 18.65
C GLY A 80 21.91 15.59 17.45
N LYS A 81 23.01 14.87 17.18
CA LYS A 81 23.87 15.09 16.00
C LYS A 81 23.37 14.39 14.73
N ASP A 82 22.41 13.48 14.88
CA ASP A 82 21.93 12.66 13.77
C ASP A 82 20.66 13.21 13.15
N SER A 83 20.56 13.04 11.84
CA SER A 83 19.36 13.34 11.05
C SER A 83 18.56 12.06 10.84
N ILE A 84 17.34 12.01 11.37
CA ILE A 84 16.42 10.88 11.22
C ILE A 84 15.33 11.22 10.21
N TYR A 85 14.90 10.24 9.44
CA TYR A 85 13.93 10.41 8.37
C TYR A 85 12.62 9.75 8.76
N VAL A 86 11.51 10.48 8.66
CA VAL A 86 10.18 9.99 9.03
C VAL A 86 9.17 10.30 7.93
N LEU A 87 8.18 9.42 7.81
CA LEU A 87 7.10 9.57 6.84
C LEU A 87 5.91 10.32 7.46
N ASN A 88 5.55 11.46 6.87
CA ASN A 88 4.34 12.20 7.23
C ASN A 88 3.07 11.45 6.83
N GLY A 89 1.96 11.79 7.48
CA GLY A 89 0.65 11.20 7.17
C GLY A 89 0.39 9.83 7.80
N THR A 90 1.41 9.16 8.36
CA THR A 90 1.26 7.84 9.01
C THR A 90 0.30 7.85 10.20
N GLN A 91 0.11 9.00 10.85
CA GLN A 91 -0.82 9.15 11.97
C GLN A 91 -2.28 8.88 11.56
N GLN A 92 -2.70 9.31 10.37
CA GLN A 92 -4.06 9.09 9.89
C GLN A 92 -4.32 7.61 9.62
N SER A 93 -3.40 6.92 8.96
CA SER A 93 -3.52 5.47 8.71
C SER A 93 -3.57 4.67 10.02
N ARG A 94 -2.77 5.04 11.02
CA ARG A 94 -2.80 4.42 12.36
C ARG A 94 -4.12 4.65 13.10
N LEU A 95 -4.67 5.86 12.98
CA LEU A 95 -5.98 6.22 13.52
C LEU A 95 -7.09 5.36 12.93
N LEU A 96 -7.09 5.23 11.60
CA LEU A 96 -8.06 4.44 10.86
C LEU A 96 -7.90 2.95 11.14
N ALA A 97 -6.67 2.43 11.22
CA ALA A 97 -6.40 1.06 11.64
C ALA A 97 -6.98 0.76 13.02
N LYS A 98 -6.77 1.65 14.00
CA LYS A 98 -7.35 1.51 15.35
C LYS A 98 -8.89 1.57 15.33
N LYS A 99 -9.46 2.45 14.49
CA LYS A 99 -10.92 2.57 14.32
C LYS A 99 -11.51 1.27 13.78
N ILE A 100 -10.90 0.69 12.74
CA ILE A 100 -11.34 -0.58 12.15
C ILE A 100 -11.17 -1.73 13.15
N ALA A 101 -10.04 -1.79 13.86
CA ALA A 101 -9.80 -2.79 14.90
C ALA A 101 -10.89 -2.77 15.98
N ASN A 102 -11.36 -1.58 16.38
CA ASN A 102 -12.47 -1.44 17.30
C ASN A 102 -13.80 -1.93 16.71
N GLN A 103 -14.06 -1.66 15.42
CA GLN A 103 -15.25 -2.15 14.72
C GLN A 103 -15.24 -3.69 14.61
N LEU A 104 -14.10 -4.29 14.24
CA LEU A 104 -13.97 -5.74 14.04
C LEU A 104 -14.34 -6.59 15.25
N LYS A 105 -14.25 -6.05 16.48
CA LYS A 105 -14.72 -6.73 17.71
C LYS A 105 -16.20 -7.11 17.67
N TYR A 106 -16.99 -6.37 16.90
CA TYR A 106 -18.42 -6.57 16.76
C TYR A 106 -18.78 -7.33 15.47
N PHE A 107 -17.79 -7.90 14.78
CA PHE A 107 -18.01 -8.72 13.60
C PHE A 107 -17.57 -10.16 13.87
N LYS A 108 -18.41 -11.10 13.43
CA LYS A 108 -18.03 -12.49 13.22
C LYS A 108 -17.33 -12.61 11.88
N ILE A 109 -16.13 -13.17 11.92
CA ILE A 109 -15.30 -13.42 10.73
C ILE A 109 -15.54 -14.85 10.27
N TYR A 110 -15.97 -15.03 9.02
CA TYR A 110 -16.07 -16.33 8.38
C TYR A 110 -14.90 -16.49 7.40
N HIS A 111 -14.07 -17.50 7.67
CA HIS A 111 -12.95 -17.85 6.81
C HIS A 111 -13.41 -18.24 5.40
N PRO A 112 -12.52 -18.16 4.40
CA PRO A 112 -12.91 -18.20 3.02
C PRO A 112 -13.48 -19.55 2.60
N ILE A 113 -14.51 -19.51 1.75
CA ILE A 113 -15.04 -20.68 1.06
C ILE A 113 -14.58 -20.59 -0.41
N SER A 114 -13.97 -21.67 -0.92
CA SER A 114 -13.62 -21.79 -2.34
C SER A 114 -14.61 -22.70 -3.05
N TYR A 115 -15.29 -22.19 -4.08
CA TYR A 115 -16.08 -23.02 -4.97
C TYR A 115 -15.19 -23.52 -6.10
N LYS A 116 -14.56 -24.68 -5.91
CA LYS A 116 -14.00 -25.44 -7.04
C LYS A 116 -15.15 -26.24 -7.64
N ASN A 117 -15.54 -25.92 -8.87
CA ASN A 117 -16.56 -26.59 -9.71
C ASN A 117 -17.15 -27.88 -9.09
N GLU A 118 -18.17 -27.75 -8.24
CA GLU A 118 -18.97 -28.89 -7.74
C GLU A 118 -20.09 -29.27 -8.71
N LEU A 119 -20.10 -28.71 -9.92
CA LEU A 119 -21.08 -29.00 -10.95
C LEU A 119 -20.35 -29.65 -12.12
N ASN A 120 -20.51 -30.98 -12.25
CA ASN A 120 -20.19 -31.74 -13.46
C ASN A 120 -21.08 -31.25 -14.61
N LEU A 121 -20.71 -30.11 -15.21
CA LEU A 121 -21.38 -29.55 -16.38
C LEU A 121 -20.64 -30.02 -17.64
N PRO A 122 -21.36 -30.29 -18.74
CA PRO A 122 -20.79 -30.82 -19.99
C PRO A 122 -19.97 -29.79 -20.79
N PHE A 123 -19.65 -28.64 -20.21
CA PHE A 123 -18.86 -27.57 -20.82
C PHE A 123 -17.74 -27.17 -19.87
N GLN A 124 -16.51 -27.08 -20.37
CA GLN A 124 -15.39 -26.50 -19.62
C GLN A 124 -15.55 -24.97 -19.61
N PHE A 125 -15.92 -24.41 -18.47
CA PHE A 125 -15.70 -22.99 -18.21
C PHE A 125 -14.22 -22.80 -17.86
N ASP A 126 -13.58 -21.75 -18.37
CA ASP A 126 -12.31 -21.29 -17.81
C ASP A 126 -12.52 -21.07 -16.31
N ASP A 127 -11.71 -21.73 -15.48
CA ASP A 127 -11.87 -21.79 -14.02
C ASP A 127 -11.87 -20.38 -13.40
N LEU A 128 -13.03 -19.73 -13.31
CA LEU A 128 -13.25 -18.59 -12.44
C LEU A 128 -13.32 -19.12 -11.00
N THR A 129 -12.15 -19.40 -10.42
CA THR A 129 -12.08 -19.75 -9.00
C THR A 129 -12.43 -18.52 -8.20
N LEU A 130 -13.68 -18.46 -7.75
CA LEU A 130 -14.19 -17.35 -6.96
C LEU A 130 -14.04 -17.68 -5.48
N TYR A 131 -13.26 -16.86 -4.79
CA TYR A 131 -13.01 -16.97 -3.36
C TYR A 131 -13.90 -15.97 -2.62
N LYS A 132 -14.62 -16.41 -1.58
CA LYS A 132 -15.49 -15.53 -0.79
C LYS A 132 -15.03 -15.46 0.65
N PHE A 133 -14.95 -14.26 1.22
CA PHE A 133 -14.71 -14.02 2.64
C PHE A 133 -15.87 -13.22 3.22
N TYR A 134 -16.39 -13.60 4.40
CA TYR A 134 -17.57 -12.94 4.97
C TYR A 134 -17.32 -12.33 6.33
N LEU A 135 -17.89 -11.14 6.54
CA LEU A 135 -17.98 -10.47 7.84
C LEU A 135 -19.45 -10.25 8.19
N ALA A 136 -19.89 -10.66 9.38
CA ALA A 136 -21.25 -10.43 9.85
C ALA A 136 -21.26 -9.69 11.19
N PRO A 137 -21.94 -8.54 11.33
CA PRO A 137 -22.08 -7.86 12.61
C PRO A 137 -22.85 -8.72 13.63
N LEU A 138 -22.44 -8.63 14.89
CA LEU A 138 -23.00 -9.36 16.03
C LEU A 138 -24.18 -8.63 16.70
N GLY A 139 -24.43 -7.36 16.35
CA GLY A 139 -25.44 -6.49 16.98
C GLY A 139 -26.74 -6.33 16.21
N GLU A 140 -27.61 -5.43 16.70
CA GLU A 140 -28.93 -5.13 16.13
C GLU A 140 -28.87 -4.17 14.93
N ASN A 141 -27.94 -3.21 14.93
CA ASN A 141 -27.77 -2.19 13.88
C ASN A 141 -26.83 -2.65 12.75
N LYS A 142 -27.19 -3.80 12.16
CA LYS A 142 -26.30 -4.53 11.24
C LYS A 142 -25.94 -3.74 9.98
N VAL A 143 -26.90 -3.01 9.41
CA VAL A 143 -26.69 -2.28 8.15
C VAL A 143 -25.76 -1.08 8.37
N GLU A 144 -26.02 -0.28 9.39
CA GLU A 144 -25.21 0.90 9.71
C GLU A 144 -23.78 0.51 10.13
N ASP A 145 -23.63 -0.58 10.87
CA ASP A 145 -22.31 -1.08 11.26
C ASP A 145 -21.51 -1.58 10.05
N ILE A 146 -22.17 -2.21 9.08
CA ILE A 146 -21.59 -2.62 7.81
C ILE A 146 -21.11 -1.40 7.02
N GLU A 147 -21.96 -0.40 6.80
CA GLU A 147 -21.61 0.80 6.05
C GLU A 147 -20.46 1.57 6.71
N ARG A 148 -20.51 1.74 8.03
CA ARG A 148 -19.43 2.39 8.80
C ARG A 148 -18.11 1.63 8.69
N PHE A 149 -18.15 0.30 8.68
CA PHE A 149 -16.96 -0.52 8.49
C PHE A 149 -16.38 -0.34 7.09
N LYS A 150 -17.22 -0.42 6.05
CA LYS A 150 -16.81 -0.24 4.65
C LYS A 150 -16.10 1.10 4.42
N LEU A 151 -16.74 2.19 4.84
CA LEU A 151 -16.17 3.54 4.71
C LEU A 151 -14.84 3.66 5.47
N SER A 152 -14.76 3.10 6.67
CA SER A 152 -13.52 3.14 7.47
C SER A 152 -12.40 2.32 6.82
N LEU A 153 -12.73 1.17 6.24
CA LEU A 153 -11.79 0.33 5.49
C LEU A 153 -11.31 1.04 4.23
N LEU A 154 -12.21 1.66 3.46
CA LEU A 154 -11.86 2.45 2.27
C LEU A 154 -10.95 3.63 2.64
N ASP A 155 -11.32 4.40 3.67
CA ASP A 155 -10.50 5.50 4.19
C ASP A 155 -9.10 5.02 4.59
N TYR A 156 -9.02 3.87 5.26
CA TYR A 156 -7.75 3.28 5.65
C TYR A 156 -6.91 2.94 4.41
N LEU A 157 -7.47 2.19 3.46
CA LEU A 157 -6.77 1.81 2.23
C LEU A 157 -6.30 3.03 1.44
N ASN A 158 -7.13 4.06 1.33
CA ASN A 158 -6.77 5.33 0.68
C ASN A 158 -5.68 6.08 1.44
N SER A 159 -5.77 6.16 2.76
CA SER A 159 -4.73 6.78 3.58
C SER A 159 -3.38 6.07 3.39
N VAL A 160 -3.39 4.74 3.29
CA VAL A 160 -2.18 3.95 3.04
C VAL A 160 -1.68 4.18 1.61
N ASN A 161 -2.53 4.14 0.59
CA ASN A 161 -2.14 4.39 -0.80
C ASN A 161 -1.53 5.79 -0.99
N ASN A 162 -2.04 6.80 -0.30
CA ASN A 162 -1.50 8.15 -0.32
C ASN A 162 -0.05 8.21 0.17
N LEU A 163 0.36 7.36 1.13
CA LEU A 163 1.75 7.27 1.58
C LEU A 163 2.71 6.84 0.46
N TYR A 164 2.20 6.09 -0.53
CA TYR A 164 2.96 5.63 -1.69
C TYR A 164 2.81 6.56 -2.91
N GLY A 165 1.99 7.62 -2.79
CA GLY A 165 1.63 8.49 -3.90
C GLY A 165 0.86 7.77 -5.01
N ASP A 166 0.17 6.68 -4.66
CA ASP A 166 -0.76 6.00 -5.56
C ASP A 166 -2.08 6.78 -5.65
N SER A 167 -2.84 6.59 -6.73
CA SER A 167 -4.17 7.19 -6.87
C SER A 167 -5.11 6.68 -5.78
N THR A 168 -5.88 7.58 -5.18
CA THR A 168 -6.99 7.22 -4.28
C THR A 168 -7.96 6.29 -4.98
N LEU A 169 -8.39 5.24 -4.29
CA LEU A 169 -9.48 4.38 -4.71
C LEU A 169 -10.78 5.19 -4.63
N SER A 170 -11.56 5.19 -5.71
CA SER A 170 -12.97 5.60 -5.67
C SER A 170 -13.80 4.55 -4.91
N GLU A 171 -15.02 4.91 -4.50
CA GLU A 171 -15.98 3.93 -3.97
C GLU A 171 -16.22 2.78 -4.98
N ASP A 172 -16.25 3.07 -6.30
CA ASP A 172 -16.34 2.04 -7.35
C ASP A 172 -15.14 1.07 -7.35
N LEU A 173 -13.97 1.49 -6.87
CA LEU A 173 -12.80 0.62 -6.72
C LEU A 173 -12.89 -0.24 -5.45
N PHE A 174 -13.70 0.14 -4.45
CA PHE A 174 -14.05 -0.74 -3.34
C PHE A 174 -14.86 -1.95 -3.85
N ASP A 175 -15.78 -1.72 -4.78
CA ASP A 175 -16.49 -2.78 -5.52
C ASP A 175 -15.54 -3.59 -6.43
N TYR A 176 -14.41 -3.01 -6.85
CA TYR A 176 -13.40 -3.69 -7.68
C TYR A 176 -12.47 -4.61 -6.87
N PHE A 177 -12.20 -4.30 -5.60
CA PHE A 177 -11.47 -5.22 -4.71
C PHE A 177 -12.36 -6.34 -4.19
N PHE A 178 -13.67 -6.10 -4.17
CA PHE A 178 -14.65 -6.94 -3.54
C PHE A 178 -15.97 -6.77 -4.29
N ASN A 179 -16.49 -7.76 -5.01
CA ASN A 179 -17.92 -7.72 -5.33
C ASN A 179 -18.66 -7.82 -4.00
N ILE A 180 -19.13 -6.69 -3.48
CA ILE A 180 -19.81 -6.71 -2.21
C ILE A 180 -21.29 -6.99 -2.44
N THR A 181 -21.66 -8.25 -2.29
CA THR A 181 -23.06 -8.57 -2.04
C THR A 181 -23.35 -8.32 -0.58
N ASP A 182 -23.96 -7.17 -0.29
CA ASP A 182 -24.54 -6.91 1.01
C ASP A 182 -25.84 -7.70 1.14
N THR A 183 -25.91 -8.50 2.18
CA THR A 183 -27.21 -8.82 2.76
C THR A 183 -27.43 -7.88 3.94
N LYS A 184 -28.66 -7.76 4.44
CA LYS A 184 -28.95 -7.01 5.68
C LYS A 184 -28.10 -7.47 6.89
N ASN A 185 -27.38 -8.58 6.78
CA ASN A 185 -26.69 -9.25 7.88
C ASN A 185 -25.20 -9.52 7.64
N SER A 186 -24.63 -9.25 6.47
CA SER A 186 -23.24 -9.61 6.17
C SER A 186 -22.64 -8.86 4.99
N ILE A 187 -21.34 -8.64 5.05
CA ILE A 187 -20.50 -8.22 3.93
C ILE A 187 -19.84 -9.47 3.34
N CYS A 188 -19.98 -9.68 2.05
CA CYS A 188 -19.22 -10.65 1.29
C CYS A 188 -18.11 -9.93 0.51
N PHE A 189 -16.90 -10.46 0.57
CA PHE A 189 -15.76 -9.99 -0.20
C PHE A 189 -15.39 -11.09 -1.20
N GLU A 190 -15.58 -10.83 -2.50
CA GLU A 190 -15.27 -11.79 -3.57
C GLU A 190 -13.93 -11.47 -4.23
N PHE A 191 -13.13 -12.50 -4.48
CA PHE A 191 -11.83 -12.41 -5.14
C PHE A 191 -11.76 -13.42 -6.28
N THR A 192 -11.13 -13.02 -7.38
CA THR A 192 -10.87 -13.89 -8.54
C THR A 192 -9.51 -14.57 -8.46
N ASN A 193 -8.65 -14.18 -7.50
CA ASN A 193 -7.33 -14.75 -7.30
C ASN A 193 -7.06 -15.09 -5.83
N GLN A 194 -6.47 -16.27 -5.59
CA GLN A 194 -6.11 -16.73 -4.25
C GLN A 194 -5.10 -15.80 -3.55
N SER A 195 -4.16 -15.22 -4.29
CA SER A 195 -3.15 -14.32 -3.72
C SER A 195 -3.77 -13.03 -3.17
N GLU A 196 -4.80 -12.50 -3.83
CA GLU A 196 -5.56 -11.32 -3.36
C GLU A 196 -6.33 -11.64 -2.09
N LEU A 197 -7.02 -12.78 -2.06
CA LEU A 197 -7.67 -13.28 -0.86
C LEU A 197 -6.67 -13.38 0.31
N LEU A 198 -5.51 -14.00 0.08
CA LEU A 198 -4.48 -14.17 1.12
C LEU A 198 -3.94 -12.83 1.63
N ASP A 199 -3.71 -11.88 0.72
CA ASP A 199 -3.21 -10.56 1.10
C ASP A 199 -4.30 -9.75 1.85
N PHE A 200 -5.58 -9.94 1.53
CA PHE A 200 -6.70 -9.37 2.29
C PHE A 200 -6.88 -10.03 3.66
N LEU A 201 -6.78 -11.37 3.77
CA LEU A 201 -6.85 -12.07 5.05
C LEU A 201 -5.75 -11.62 6.00
N LYS A 202 -4.53 -11.41 5.48
CA LYS A 202 -3.44 -10.82 6.28
C LYS A 202 -3.80 -9.42 6.77
N LEU A 203 -4.43 -8.58 5.95
CA LEU A 203 -4.92 -7.27 6.39
C LEU A 203 -5.94 -7.41 7.53
N ILE A 204 -6.96 -8.26 7.35
CA ILE A 204 -8.01 -8.42 8.37
C ILE A 204 -7.46 -9.02 9.67
N ASN A 205 -6.59 -10.04 9.58
CA ASN A 205 -5.90 -10.60 10.74
C ASN A 205 -5.01 -9.56 11.41
N TYR A 206 -4.26 -8.77 10.64
CA TYR A 206 -3.48 -7.68 11.19
C TYR A 206 -4.37 -6.71 11.98
N LEU A 207 -5.43 -6.19 11.36
CA LEU A 207 -6.34 -5.24 11.99
C LEU A 207 -7.05 -5.82 13.23
N SER A 208 -7.41 -7.10 13.23
CA SER A 208 -8.08 -7.74 14.37
C SER A 208 -7.14 -7.97 15.56
N THR A 209 -5.83 -8.02 15.34
CA THR A 209 -4.81 -8.21 16.40
C THR A 209 -4.31 -6.90 17.02
N ILE A 210 -4.76 -5.74 16.53
CA ILE A 210 -4.34 -4.44 17.09
C ILE A 210 -4.84 -4.31 18.54
N ASP A 211 -3.90 -4.15 19.47
CA ASP A 211 -4.22 -3.89 20.88
C ASP A 211 -4.81 -2.48 21.06
N LEU A 212 -6.10 -2.44 21.39
CA LEU A 212 -6.84 -1.20 21.60
C LEU A 212 -6.51 -0.53 22.94
N SER A 213 -5.94 -1.26 23.90
CA SER A 213 -5.56 -0.74 25.21
C SER A 213 -4.41 0.26 25.13
N VAL A 214 -3.59 0.17 24.07
CA VAL A 214 -2.47 1.08 23.84
C VAL A 214 -2.98 2.48 23.54
N LYS A 215 -2.68 3.41 24.45
CA LYS A 215 -3.03 4.85 24.32
C LYS A 215 -2.23 5.52 23.21
N THR A 216 -0.97 5.10 23.00
CA THR A 216 -0.08 5.69 22.00
C THR A 216 -0.26 5.04 20.64
N LYS A 217 -0.78 5.81 19.67
CA LYS A 217 -0.97 5.37 18.28
C LYS A 217 0.34 5.06 17.54
N LYS A 218 1.48 5.41 18.14
CA LYS A 218 2.83 5.27 17.55
C LYS A 218 3.28 3.82 17.37
N SER A 219 2.71 2.86 18.10
CA SER A 219 3.09 1.43 18.01
C SER A 219 2.25 0.63 17.01
N ILE A 220 1.24 1.25 16.41
CA ILE A 220 0.41 0.58 15.39
C ILE A 220 1.20 0.64 14.08
N SER A 221 1.52 -0.53 13.52
CA SER A 221 2.14 -0.64 12.21
C SER A 221 1.14 -0.27 11.10
N ILE A 222 1.58 -0.24 9.84
CA ILE A 222 0.70 0.05 8.71
C ILE A 222 0.85 -1.10 7.72
N TYR A 223 -0.27 -1.72 7.37
CA TYR A 223 -0.31 -2.82 6.40
C TYR A 223 -0.85 -2.31 5.06
N ARG A 224 -0.07 -2.50 3.99
CA ARG A 224 -0.49 -2.21 2.61
C ARG A 224 -0.84 -3.49 1.88
N ILE A 225 -1.98 -3.48 1.18
CA ILE A 225 -2.27 -4.47 0.14
C ILE A 225 -1.56 -4.02 -1.13
N LYS A 226 -0.64 -4.85 -1.65
CA LYS A 226 0.06 -4.56 -2.92
C LYS A 226 -0.85 -4.99 -4.08
N LYS A 227 -1.36 -4.03 -4.86
CA LYS A 227 -2.11 -4.35 -6.10
C LYS A 227 -1.16 -5.01 -7.09
N ARG A 228 -1.38 -6.30 -7.38
CA ARG A 228 -0.66 -6.99 -8.45
C ARG A 228 -1.33 -6.63 -9.78
N LYS A 229 -0.54 -6.24 -10.77
CA LYS A 229 -1.02 -6.17 -12.16
C LYS A 229 -1.01 -7.59 -12.70
N TYR A 230 -2.15 -8.06 -13.20
CA TYR A 230 -2.20 -9.15 -14.17
C TYR A 230 -1.78 -8.62 -15.54
#